data_AF-A0A1F8M5X2-F1
#
_entry.id   AF-A0A1F8M5X2-F1
#
_cell.length_a   1.000
_cell.length_b   1.000
_cell.length_c   1.000
_cell.angle_alpha   90.00
_cell.angle_beta   90.00
_cell.angle_gamma   90.00
#
_symmetry.space_group_name_H-M   'P 1'
#
loop_
_entity.id
_entity.type
_entity.pdbx_description
1 polymer ?
#
loop_
_entity_poly.entity_id
_entity_poly.type
_entity_poly.pdbx_seq_one_letter_code
_entity_poly.pdbx_strand_id
1 'polypeptide(L)'
;MEEHRVIERVLTALERAATRLSNGQEVYLRFFTGTTVFIKNFADGCHHQKEEGILFPAMIENGLSKDTGPIAVMLAEHEEGRRLTQKMRQALERLQATDHASRSELVQNALSYVKLLRQHIYKEDNILFPMADKVIPIDQQQQILDAFMLVERDETGESVHEKYLGLAERLEQECLR
;
A
#
# COMPACT_ATOMS: atom_id res chain seq x y z
N MET A 1 -10.70 -3.70 -5.62
CA MET A 1 -11.33 -4.18 -4.36
C MET A 1 -10.60 -5.34 -3.72
N GLU A 2 -10.33 -6.46 -4.40
CA GLU A 2 -9.62 -7.61 -3.80
C GLU A 2 -8.22 -7.24 -3.26
N GLU A 3 -7.46 -6.42 -3.99
CA GLU A 3 -6.14 -5.94 -3.54
C GLU A 3 -6.22 -5.12 -2.24
N HIS A 4 -7.21 -4.23 -2.12
CA HIS A 4 -7.44 -3.47 -0.88
C HIS A 4 -7.66 -4.39 0.31
N ARG A 5 -8.42 -5.49 0.13
CA ARG A 5 -8.66 -6.45 1.22
C ARG A 5 -7.36 -7.14 1.67
N VAL A 6 -6.47 -7.47 0.73
CA VAL A 6 -5.14 -8.02 1.04
C VAL A 6 -4.26 -6.98 1.73
N ILE A 7 -4.26 -5.74 1.24
CA ILE A 7 -3.50 -4.64 1.84
C ILE A 7 -3.97 -4.39 3.27
N GLU A 8 -5.29 -4.29 3.51
CA GLU A 8 -5.87 -4.06 4.84
C GLU A 8 -5.53 -5.15 5.86
N ARG A 9 -5.41 -6.42 5.42
CA ARG A 9 -4.93 -7.52 6.26
C ARG A 9 -3.52 -7.25 6.77
N VAL A 10 -2.61 -6.85 5.88
CA VAL A 10 -1.23 -6.48 6.25
C VAL A 10 -1.21 -5.21 7.11
N LEU A 11 -2.07 -4.22 6.85
CA LEU A 11 -2.18 -3.02 7.70
C LEU A 11 -2.60 -3.39 9.14
N THR A 12 -3.54 -4.33 9.28
CA THR A 12 -3.99 -4.81 10.59
C THR A 12 -2.87 -5.55 11.33
N ALA A 13 -2.11 -6.40 10.63
CA ALA A 13 -0.93 -7.04 11.19
C ALA A 13 0.14 -6.02 11.61
N LEU A 14 0.38 -5.00 10.78
CA LEU A 14 1.36 -3.95 11.03
C LEU A 14 1.01 -3.11 12.25
N GLU A 15 -0.26 -2.68 12.35
CA GLU A 15 -0.76 -1.96 13.52
C GLU A 15 -0.55 -2.76 14.80
N ARG A 16 -0.94 -4.04 14.80
CA ARG A 16 -0.78 -4.93 15.94
C ARG A 16 0.69 -5.07 16.35
N ALA A 17 1.59 -5.34 15.40
CA ALA A 17 3.01 -5.49 15.69
C ALA A 17 3.62 -4.17 16.20
N ALA A 18 3.26 -3.03 15.62
CA ALA A 18 3.73 -1.72 16.06
C ALA A 18 3.25 -1.38 17.49
N THR A 19 1.98 -1.67 17.82
CA THR A 19 1.45 -1.49 19.18
C THR A 19 2.11 -2.42 20.20
N ARG A 20 2.38 -3.68 19.84
CA ARG A 20 3.15 -4.58 20.71
C ARG A 20 4.56 -4.05 20.97
N LEU A 21 5.24 -3.62 19.91
CA LEU A 21 6.58 -3.05 20.00
C LEU A 21 6.61 -1.77 20.84
N SER A 22 5.59 -0.90 20.71
CA SER A 22 5.46 0.32 21.52
C SER A 22 5.27 0.02 23.01
N ASN A 23 4.61 -1.08 23.33
CA ASN A 23 4.40 -1.56 24.70
C ASN A 23 5.62 -2.33 25.25
N GLY A 24 6.74 -2.36 24.53
CA GLY A 24 7.96 -3.04 24.95
C GLY A 24 7.92 -4.56 24.81
N GLN A 25 6.91 -5.11 24.13
CA GLN A 25 6.83 -6.54 23.86
C GLN A 25 7.80 -6.93 22.75
N GLU A 26 8.32 -8.16 22.82
CA GLU A 26 9.10 -8.72 21.73
C GLU A 26 8.21 -8.95 20.49
N VAL A 27 8.81 -8.70 19.33
CA VAL A 27 8.23 -8.87 18.00
C VAL A 27 9.33 -9.26 17.04
N TYR A 28 9.00 -10.00 15.98
CA TYR A 28 9.99 -10.32 14.95
C TYR A 28 10.33 -9.11 14.09
N LEU A 29 11.57 -8.61 14.14
CA LEU A 29 11.99 -7.49 13.29
C LEU A 29 11.89 -7.79 11.78
N ARG A 30 12.05 -9.07 11.41
CA ARG A 30 11.84 -9.53 10.03
C ARG A 30 10.40 -9.31 9.54
N PHE A 31 9.40 -9.26 10.43
CA PHE A 31 8.02 -8.92 10.07
C PHE A 31 7.94 -7.50 9.47
N PHE A 32 8.59 -6.53 10.11
CA PHE A 32 8.60 -5.15 9.59
C PHE A 32 9.38 -5.06 8.28
N THR A 33 10.48 -5.79 8.16
CA THR A 33 11.22 -5.89 6.90
C THR A 33 10.32 -6.46 5.79
N GLY A 34 9.67 -7.60 6.04
CA GLY A 34 8.74 -8.22 5.11
C GLY A 34 7.55 -7.33 4.76
N THR A 35 7.01 -6.58 5.73
CA THR A 35 5.96 -5.59 5.49
C THR A 35 6.42 -4.47 4.57
N THR A 36 7.64 -3.94 4.72
CA THR A 36 8.17 -2.91 3.80
C THR A 36 8.38 -3.46 2.39
N VAL A 37 8.72 -4.75 2.26
CA VAL A 37 8.83 -5.44 0.96
C VAL A 37 7.45 -5.64 0.33
N PHE A 38 6.44 -6.02 1.12
CA PHE A 38 5.06 -6.11 0.67
C PHE A 38 4.55 -4.75 0.17
N ILE A 39 4.71 -3.70 0.97
CA ILE A 39 4.29 -2.35 0.60
C ILE A 39 4.95 -1.91 -0.71
N LYS A 40 6.27 -2.02 -0.80
CA LYS A 40 7.03 -1.55 -1.97
C LYS A 40 6.58 -2.22 -3.26
N ASN A 41 6.37 -3.54 -3.23
CA ASN A 41 6.19 -4.30 -4.46
C ASN A 41 4.73 -4.63 -4.79
N PHE A 42 3.83 -4.59 -3.80
CA PHE A 42 2.41 -4.86 -4.01
C PHE A 42 1.56 -3.60 -3.89
N ALA A 43 1.52 -2.97 -2.72
CA ALA A 43 0.69 -1.77 -2.52
C ALA A 43 1.14 -0.62 -3.45
N ASP A 44 2.43 -0.33 -3.50
CA ASP A 44 2.98 0.74 -4.35
C ASP A 44 3.31 0.22 -5.76
N GLY A 45 4.18 -0.79 -5.85
CA GLY A 45 4.72 -1.30 -7.12
C GLY A 45 3.77 -2.13 -7.99
N CYS A 46 2.52 -2.36 -7.57
CA CYS A 46 1.51 -3.02 -8.39
C CYS A 46 0.21 -2.23 -8.37
N HIS A 47 -0.35 -2.04 -7.18
CA HIS A 47 -1.66 -1.39 -7.01
C HIS A 47 -1.61 0.11 -7.36
N HIS A 48 -0.79 0.92 -6.67
CA HIS A 48 -0.65 2.34 -7.05
C HIS A 48 -0.06 2.52 -8.46
N GLN A 49 0.77 1.60 -8.94
CA GLN A 49 1.29 1.67 -10.32
C GLN A 49 0.17 1.54 -11.37
N LYS A 50 -0.84 0.70 -11.13
CA LYS A 50 -2.04 0.64 -11.97
C LYS A 50 -2.81 1.94 -11.92
N GLU A 51 -2.90 2.57 -10.76
CA GLU A 51 -3.62 3.82 -10.60
C GLU A 51 -2.90 4.99 -11.27
N GLU A 52 -1.65 5.24 -10.89
CA GLU A 52 -0.85 6.36 -11.42
C GLU A 52 -0.55 6.20 -12.92
N GLY A 53 -0.39 4.97 -13.40
CA GLY A 53 0.02 4.68 -14.78
C GLY A 53 -1.13 4.49 -15.76
N ILE A 54 -2.34 4.15 -15.29
CA ILE A 54 -3.46 3.76 -16.16
C ILE A 54 -4.76 4.46 -15.74
N LEU A 55 -5.22 4.30 -14.49
CA LEU A 55 -6.52 4.83 -14.07
C LEU A 55 -6.56 6.36 -14.04
N PHE A 56 -5.60 6.98 -13.35
CA PHE A 56 -5.58 8.44 -13.21
C PHE A 56 -5.39 9.14 -14.56
N PRO A 57 -4.49 8.68 -15.46
CA PRO A 57 -4.44 9.18 -16.83
C PRO A 57 -5.79 9.12 -17.55
N ALA A 58 -6.49 7.97 -17.51
CA ALA A 58 -7.79 7.84 -18.14
C ALA A 58 -8.85 8.78 -17.54
N MET A 59 -8.85 8.96 -16.22
CA MET A 59 -9.75 9.93 -15.57
C MET A 59 -9.42 11.38 -15.97
N ILE A 60 -8.14 11.73 -16.13
CA ILE A 60 -7.69 13.06 -16.57
C ILE A 60 -8.11 13.32 -18.02
N GLU A 61 -7.91 12.34 -18.91
CA GLU A 61 -8.34 12.41 -20.30
C GLU A 61 -9.85 12.62 -20.43
N ASN A 62 -10.63 12.12 -19.47
CA ASN A 62 -12.08 12.30 -19.38
C ASN A 62 -12.50 13.49 -18.49
N GLY A 63 -11.62 14.46 -18.28
CA GLY A 63 -11.97 15.79 -17.77
C GLY A 63 -11.72 16.05 -16.29
N LEU A 64 -11.08 15.13 -15.56
CA LEU A 64 -10.59 15.42 -14.21
C LEU A 64 -9.26 16.20 -14.24
N SER A 65 -9.04 16.99 -13.20
CA SER A 65 -7.79 17.72 -13.01
C SER A 65 -6.74 16.85 -12.33
N LYS A 66 -5.50 16.93 -12.83
CA LYS A 66 -4.32 16.34 -12.17
C LYS A 66 -3.86 17.16 -10.98
N ASP A 67 -3.98 18.49 -11.06
CA ASP A 67 -3.38 19.42 -10.10
C ASP A 67 -4.34 19.79 -8.96
N THR A 68 -5.62 19.48 -9.11
CA THR A 68 -6.66 19.78 -8.11
C THR A 68 -7.66 18.63 -7.98
N GLY A 69 -8.30 18.53 -6.82
CA GLY A 69 -9.34 17.52 -6.60
C GLY A 69 -8.80 16.13 -6.22
N PRO A 70 -9.61 15.07 -6.39
CA PRO A 70 -9.31 13.74 -5.85
C PRO A 70 -7.98 13.15 -6.32
N ILE A 71 -7.64 13.26 -7.61
CA ILE A 71 -6.40 12.69 -8.17
C ILE A 71 -5.17 13.34 -7.54
N ALA A 72 -5.16 14.67 -7.40
CA ALA A 72 -4.06 15.39 -6.75
C ALA A 72 -3.87 14.92 -5.29
N VAL A 73 -4.96 14.66 -4.57
CA VAL A 73 -4.92 14.14 -3.20
C VAL A 73 -4.37 12.72 -3.16
N MET A 74 -4.80 11.83 -4.06
CA MET A 74 -4.29 10.44 -4.11
C MET A 74 -2.79 10.42 -4.39
N LEU A 75 -2.32 11.18 -5.39
CA LEU A 75 -0.89 11.28 -5.73
C LEU A 75 -0.05 11.77 -4.54
N ALA A 76 -0.51 12.80 -3.83
CA ALA A 76 0.18 13.30 -2.64
C ALA A 76 0.24 12.24 -1.51
N GLU A 77 -0.81 11.44 -1.35
CA GLU A 77 -0.84 10.36 -0.37
C GLU A 77 0.02 9.18 -0.77
N HIS A 78 0.12 8.84 -2.05
CA HIS A 78 1.07 7.84 -2.53
C HIS A 78 2.51 8.25 -2.21
N GLU A 79 2.87 9.51 -2.47
CA GLU A 79 4.19 10.05 -2.12
C GLU A 79 4.46 10.00 -0.62
N GLU A 80 3.49 10.37 0.21
CA GLU A 80 3.61 10.28 1.67
C GLU A 80 3.74 8.82 2.13
N GLY A 81 3.01 7.88 1.53
CA GLY A 81 3.12 6.45 1.77
C GLY A 81 4.52 5.91 1.44
N ARG A 82 5.08 6.32 0.31
CA ARG A 82 6.46 6.00 -0.10
C ARG A 82 7.48 6.54 0.90
N ARG A 83 7.29 7.78 1.37
CA ARG A 83 8.16 8.43 2.37
C ARG A 83 8.12 7.72 3.72
N LEU A 84 6.94 7.40 4.23
CA LEU A 84 6.78 6.65 5.49
C LEU A 84 7.43 5.26 5.39
N THR A 85 7.27 4.58 4.26
CA THR A 85 7.90 3.28 4.00
C THR A 85 9.42 3.36 3.94
N GLN A 86 9.97 4.42 3.36
CA GLN A 86 11.42 4.67 3.39
C GLN A 86 11.91 4.89 4.82
N LYS A 87 11.20 5.68 5.63
CA LYS A 87 11.57 5.92 7.03
C LYS A 87 11.51 4.67 7.88
N MET A 88 10.52 3.79 7.68
CA MET A 88 10.47 2.49 8.35
C MET A 88 11.71 1.65 8.03
N ARG A 89 12.12 1.58 6.76
CA ARG A 89 13.33 0.83 6.34
C ARG A 89 14.59 1.41 6.98
N GLN A 90 14.75 2.72 6.98
CA GLN A 90 15.89 3.39 7.61
C GLN A 90 15.94 3.16 9.12
N ALA A 91 14.79 3.18 9.80
CA ALA A 91 14.72 2.86 11.23
C ALA A 91 15.09 1.40 11.50
N LEU A 92 14.68 0.46 10.64
CA LEU A 92 15.07 -0.95 10.73
C LEU A 92 16.57 -1.16 10.55
N GLU A 93 17.21 -0.47 9.60
CA GLU A 93 18.66 -0.55 9.36
C GLU A 93 19.49 -0.08 10.57
N ARG A 94 18.99 0.92 11.30
CA ARG A 94 19.64 1.46 12.50
C ARG A 94 19.33 0.65 13.76
N LEU A 95 18.28 -0.16 13.75
CA LEU A 95 17.75 -0.78 14.96
C LEU A 95 18.75 -1.76 15.58
N GLN A 96 19.34 -1.36 16.70
CA GLN A 96 20.11 -2.23 17.58
C GLN A 96 19.24 -2.68 18.77
N ALA A 97 19.63 -3.77 19.44
CA ALA A 97 18.83 -4.36 20.54
C ALA A 97 18.46 -3.35 21.66
N THR A 98 19.30 -2.33 21.88
CA THR A 98 19.13 -1.29 22.90
C THR A 98 18.72 0.09 22.36
N ASP A 99 18.42 0.22 21.06
CA ASP A 99 18.11 1.52 20.46
C ASP A 99 16.61 1.86 20.59
N HIS A 100 16.29 2.63 21.63
CA HIS A 100 14.94 3.14 21.88
C HIS A 100 14.47 4.17 20.85
N ALA A 101 15.38 4.97 20.27
CA ALA A 101 15.03 6.03 19.34
C ALA A 101 14.57 5.43 18.00
N SER A 102 15.35 4.52 17.42
CA SER A 102 14.97 3.83 16.17
C SER A 102 13.70 2.99 16.34
N ARG A 103 13.47 2.41 17.54
CA ARG A 103 12.22 1.71 17.85
C ARG A 103 11.01 2.65 17.80
N SER A 104 11.13 3.82 18.43
CA SER A 104 10.08 4.83 18.44
C SER A 104 9.77 5.33 17.02
N GLU A 105 10.82 5.61 16.23
CA GLU A 105 10.68 6.01 14.83
C GLU A 105 9.98 4.92 13.99
N LEU A 106 10.36 3.65 14.13
CA LEU A 106 9.72 2.55 13.42
C LEU A 106 8.22 2.47 13.74
N VAL A 107 7.86 2.50 15.02
CA VAL A 107 6.46 2.47 15.47
C VAL A 107 5.69 3.67 14.93
N GLN A 108 6.24 4.87 15.04
CA GLN A 108 5.56 6.10 14.60
C GLN A 108 5.28 6.08 13.10
N ASN A 109 6.27 5.68 12.29
CA ASN A 109 6.10 5.60 10.84
C ASN A 109 5.15 4.47 10.43
N ALA A 110 5.18 3.32 11.11
CA ALA A 110 4.26 2.21 10.87
C ALA A 110 2.80 2.61 11.15
N LEU A 111 2.51 3.18 12.31
CA LEU A 111 1.15 3.61 12.67
C LEU A 111 0.65 4.76 11.79
N SER A 112 1.54 5.68 11.39
CA SER A 112 1.20 6.75 10.44
C SER A 112 0.85 6.18 9.07
N TYR A 113 1.60 5.19 8.59
CA TYR A 113 1.33 4.51 7.32
C TYR A 113 -0.01 3.77 7.35
N VAL A 114 -0.29 3.03 8.44
CA VAL A 114 -1.59 2.36 8.63
C VAL A 114 -2.75 3.34 8.55
N LYS A 115 -2.65 4.46 9.29
CA LYS A 115 -3.71 5.48 9.29
C LYS A 115 -3.91 6.08 7.91
N LEU A 116 -2.82 6.47 7.24
CA LEU A 116 -2.83 7.04 5.90
C LEU A 116 -3.53 6.08 4.93
N LEU A 117 -3.07 4.84 4.86
CA LEU A 117 -3.50 3.93 3.80
C LEU A 117 -4.95 3.43 4.00
N ARG A 118 -5.42 3.30 5.25
CA ARG A 118 -6.86 3.02 5.50
C ARG A 118 -7.75 4.17 5.04
N GLN A 119 -7.34 5.42 5.28
CA GLN A 119 -8.09 6.59 4.82
C GLN A 119 -8.03 6.74 3.29
N HIS A 120 -6.88 6.41 2.70
CA HIS A 120 -6.65 6.37 1.27
C HIS A 120 -7.59 5.37 0.58
N ILE A 121 -7.52 4.09 0.96
CA ILE A 121 -8.39 3.01 0.47
C ILE A 121 -9.87 3.37 0.59
N TYR A 122 -10.28 3.97 1.71
CA TYR A 122 -11.67 4.42 1.89
C TYR A 122 -12.08 5.45 0.81
N LYS A 123 -11.23 6.44 0.52
CA LYS A 123 -11.52 7.44 -0.50
C LYS A 123 -11.55 6.83 -1.89
N GLU A 124 -10.70 5.85 -2.17
CA GLU A 124 -10.70 5.15 -3.44
C GLU A 124 -12.00 4.37 -3.64
N ASP A 125 -12.31 3.46 -2.70
CA ASP A 125 -13.47 2.59 -2.77
C ASP A 125 -14.79 3.37 -2.81
N ASN A 126 -14.89 4.50 -2.08
CA ASN A 126 -16.17 5.19 -1.89
C ASN A 126 -16.32 6.49 -2.68
N ILE A 127 -15.24 7.03 -3.24
CA ILE A 127 -15.25 8.33 -3.92
C ILE A 127 -14.60 8.23 -5.29
N LEU A 128 -13.35 7.79 -5.36
CA LEU A 128 -12.56 7.85 -6.59
C LEU A 128 -13.07 6.84 -7.63
N PHE A 129 -13.24 5.56 -7.27
CA PHE A 129 -13.72 4.55 -8.22
C PHE A 129 -15.16 4.83 -8.69
N PRO A 130 -16.12 5.20 -7.81
CA PRO A 130 -17.45 5.63 -8.28
C PRO A 130 -17.43 6.88 -9.16
N MET A 131 -16.40 7.72 -9.05
CA MET A 131 -16.19 8.85 -9.94
C MET A 131 -15.62 8.40 -11.28
N ALA A 132 -14.64 7.48 -11.27
CA ALA A 132 -14.05 6.87 -12.46
C ALA A 132 -15.15 6.21 -13.32
N ASP A 133 -16.02 5.41 -12.71
CA ASP A 133 -17.13 4.73 -13.40
C ASP A 133 -18.10 5.69 -14.12
N LYS A 134 -18.23 6.92 -13.61
CA LYS A 134 -19.12 7.94 -14.17
C LYS A 134 -18.49 8.73 -15.32
N VAL A 135 -17.19 8.95 -15.26
CA VAL A 135 -16.48 9.82 -16.21
C VAL A 135 -15.83 9.04 -17.34
N ILE A 136 -15.40 7.80 -17.10
CA ILE A 136 -14.74 6.97 -18.10
C ILE A 136 -15.79 6.23 -18.94
N PRO A 137 -15.82 6.42 -20.26
CA PRO A 137 -16.70 5.68 -21.17
C PRO A 137 -16.53 4.17 -21.08
N ILE A 138 -17.62 3.42 -21.26
CA ILE A 138 -17.64 1.96 -21.08
C ILE A 138 -16.65 1.21 -21.99
N ASP A 139 -16.40 1.72 -23.19
CA ASP A 139 -15.44 1.16 -24.15
C ASP A 139 -13.98 1.33 -23.69
N GLN A 140 -13.69 2.40 -22.94
CA GLN A 140 -12.38 2.60 -22.32
C GLN A 140 -12.21 1.77 -21.04
N GLN A 141 -13.28 1.50 -20.29
CA GLN A 141 -13.21 0.69 -19.06
C GLN A 141 -12.64 -0.71 -19.33
N GLN A 142 -13.02 -1.36 -20.44
CA GLN A 142 -12.45 -2.67 -20.80
C GLN A 142 -10.95 -2.58 -21.08
N GLN A 143 -10.50 -1.53 -21.77
CA GLN A 143 -9.08 -1.33 -22.07
C GLN A 143 -8.25 -1.14 -20.78
N ILE A 144 -8.80 -0.43 -19.80
CA ILE A 144 -8.18 -0.25 -18.48
C ILE A 144 -8.05 -1.58 -17.75
N LEU A 145 -9.11 -2.40 -17.73
CA LEU A 145 -9.07 -3.73 -17.11
C LEU A 145 -8.02 -4.64 -17.76
N ASP A 146 -7.94 -4.62 -19.10
CA ASP A 146 -6.93 -5.39 -19.83
C ASP A 146 -5.51 -4.90 -19.52
N ALA A 147 -5.31 -3.58 -19.41
CA ALA A 147 -4.04 -2.98 -19.03
C ALA A 147 -3.66 -3.32 -17.57
N PHE A 148 -4.60 -3.35 -16.64
CA PHE A 148 -4.37 -3.80 -15.26
C PHE A 148 -3.88 -5.24 -15.20
N MET A 149 -4.51 -6.15 -15.97
CA MET A 149 -4.08 -7.55 -16.04
C MET A 149 -2.65 -7.72 -16.55
N LEU A 150 -2.15 -6.80 -17.39
CA LEU A 150 -0.75 -6.83 -17.85
C LEU A 150 0.22 -6.44 -16.74
N VAL A 151 -0.14 -5.49 -15.86
CA VAL A 151 0.67 -5.11 -14.70
C VAL A 151 0.71 -6.22 -13.65
N GLU A 152 -0.38 -6.99 -13.51
CA GLU A 152 -0.47 -8.10 -12.56
C GLU A 152 0.31 -9.36 -12.97
N ARG A 153 0.90 -9.39 -14.17
CA ARG A 153 1.76 -10.48 -14.62
C ARG A 153 3.21 -10.16 -14.28
N ASP A 154 3.88 -11.03 -13.54
CA ASP A 154 5.31 -10.91 -13.32
C ASP A 154 6.13 -11.65 -14.40
N GLU A 155 7.45 -11.43 -14.42
CA GLU A 155 8.38 -12.00 -15.42
C GLU A 155 8.40 -13.54 -15.45
N THR A 156 7.90 -14.19 -14.40
CA THR A 156 7.85 -15.66 -14.26
C THR A 156 6.55 -16.26 -14.80
N GLY A 157 5.56 -15.42 -15.13
CA GLY A 157 4.23 -15.85 -15.55
C GLY A 157 3.26 -16.17 -14.41
N GLU A 158 3.70 -16.07 -13.15
CA GLU A 158 2.81 -16.10 -11.98
C GLU A 158 2.07 -14.77 -11.82
N SER A 159 0.87 -14.82 -11.24
CA SER A 159 0.16 -13.61 -10.85
C SER A 159 0.86 -12.96 -9.65
N VAL A 160 1.19 -11.67 -9.79
CA VAL A 160 1.67 -10.81 -8.68
C VAL A 160 0.74 -10.96 -7.46
N HIS A 161 -0.56 -11.08 -7.70
CA HIS A 161 -1.57 -11.24 -6.65
C HIS A 161 -1.34 -12.49 -5.79
N GLU A 162 -1.16 -13.67 -6.39
CA GLU A 162 -0.99 -14.93 -5.66
C GLU A 162 0.29 -14.93 -4.81
N LYS A 163 1.38 -14.43 -5.39
CA LYS A 163 2.67 -14.29 -4.72
C LYS A 163 2.58 -13.42 -3.46
N TYR A 164 1.88 -12.28 -3.56
CA TYR A 164 1.75 -11.35 -2.43
C TYR A 164 0.66 -11.74 -1.44
N LEU A 165 -0.35 -12.52 -1.85
CA LEU A 165 -1.28 -13.16 -0.94
C LEU A 165 -0.54 -14.10 0.02
N GLY A 166 0.34 -14.96 -0.50
CA GLY A 166 1.18 -15.82 0.34
C GLY A 166 2.14 -15.05 1.26
N LEU A 167 2.63 -13.87 0.83
CA LEU A 167 3.40 -12.99 1.72
C LEU A 167 2.52 -12.38 2.81
N ALA A 168 1.32 -11.90 2.48
CA ALA A 168 0.37 -11.34 3.44
C ALA A 168 0.01 -12.36 4.53
N GLU A 169 -0.30 -13.60 4.14
CA GLU A 169 -0.58 -14.70 5.07
C GLU A 169 0.58 -14.97 6.02
N ARG A 170 1.82 -15.00 5.52
CA ARG A 170 3.00 -15.14 6.38
C ARG A 170 3.13 -13.98 7.37
N LEU A 171 2.94 -12.74 6.91
CA LEU A 171 3.04 -11.55 7.75
C LEU A 171 1.97 -11.56 8.86
N GLU A 172 0.74 -11.96 8.55
CA GLU A 172 -0.32 -12.14 9.55
C GLU A 172 0.07 -13.14 10.63
N GLN A 173 0.72 -14.26 10.29
CA GLN A 173 1.20 -15.22 11.29
C GLN A 173 2.38 -14.69 12.10
N GLU A 174 3.31 -13.97 11.46
CA GLU A 174 4.48 -13.42 12.14
C GLU A 174 4.12 -12.32 13.15
N CYS A 175 3.08 -11.52 12.90
CA CYS A 175 2.65 -10.48 13.84
C CYS A 175 2.08 -11.02 15.17
N LEU A 176 1.71 -12.31 15.21
CA LEU A 176 1.19 -12.99 16.40
C LEU A 176 2.29 -13.47 17.36
N ARG A 177 3.52 -13.54 16.87
CA ARG A 177 4.69 -14.01 17.63
C ARG A 177 5.50 -12.81 18.12
#